data_AF-I9QLZ3-F1
#
_entry.id   AF-I9QLZ3-F1
#
_cell.length_a   1.000
_cell.length_b   1.000
_cell.length_c   1.000
_cell.angle_alpha   90.00
_cell.angle_beta   90.00
_cell.angle_gamma   90.00
#
_symmetry.space_group_name_H-M   'P 1'
#
loop_
_entity.id
_entity.type
_entity.pdbx_description
1 polymer ?
#
loop_
_entity_poly.entity_id
_entity_poly.type
_entity_poly.pdbx_seq_one_letter_code
_entity_poly.pdbx_strand_id
1 'polypeptide(L)'
;MLRKRYVALTPEEWVRQHFVHYLTDYKGYPKGLLANEIQLDLNGTKKRCDTVLYNKDLSAKLIVEYKAPHIEITQTVFDQITRYNMVLKVDYLIVSNGLNHYCCHIDYNTKTYLFLPEIPHYSEL
;
A
#
# COMPACT_ATOMS: atom_id res chain seq x y z
N MET A 1 10.58 21.01 -12.39
CA MET A 1 11.12 21.48 -11.10
C MET A 1 10.51 20.62 -9.99
N LEU A 2 11.26 19.64 -9.47
CA LEU A 2 10.80 18.77 -8.38
C LEU A 2 11.00 19.49 -7.05
N ARG A 3 9.91 19.74 -6.31
CA ARG A 3 9.98 20.19 -4.91
C ARG A 3 10.63 19.08 -4.09
N LYS A 4 11.95 19.18 -3.88
CA LYS A 4 12.68 18.45 -2.82
C LYS A 4 12.22 19.01 -1.47
N ARG A 5 11.06 18.55 -0.98
CA ARG A 5 10.72 18.69 0.44
C ARG A 5 11.61 17.71 1.18
N TYR A 6 12.40 18.21 2.13
CA TYR A 6 13.03 17.39 3.17
C TYR A 6 11.90 16.79 4.01
N VAL A 7 11.31 15.70 3.53
CA VAL A 7 10.44 14.86 4.34
C VAL A 7 11.33 14.43 5.50
N ALA A 8 10.93 14.69 6.74
CA ALA A 8 11.64 14.14 7.89
C ALA A 8 11.79 12.64 7.63
N LEU A 9 13.02 12.12 7.65
CA LEU A 9 13.31 10.69 7.51
C LEU A 9 12.79 9.99 8.76
N THR A 10 11.46 9.90 8.87
CA THR A 10 10.84 9.01 9.84
C THR A 10 11.23 7.60 9.43
N PRO A 11 11.40 6.68 10.40
CA PRO A 11 11.69 5.30 10.07
C PRO A 11 10.66 4.67 9.11
N GLU A 12 9.40 5.13 9.17
CA GLU A 12 8.33 4.73 8.26
C GLU A 12 8.56 5.22 6.81
N GLU A 13 8.99 6.47 6.61
CA GLU A 13 9.29 7.00 5.28
C GLU A 13 10.50 6.28 4.65
N TRP A 14 11.49 5.87 5.46
CA TRP A 14 12.58 5.02 4.99
C TRP A 14 12.07 3.68 4.47
N VAL A 15 11.17 3.02 5.22
CA VAL A 15 10.53 1.76 4.79
C VAL A 15 9.78 1.97 3.48
N ARG A 16 8.99 3.04 3.36
CA ARG A 16 8.24 3.35 2.14
C ARG A 16 9.16 3.48 0.92
N GLN A 17 10.22 4.27 1.02
CA GLN A 17 11.15 4.49 -0.09
C GLN A 17 11.81 3.17 -0.55
N HIS A 18 12.30 2.37 0.41
CA HIS A 18 12.92 1.09 0.12
C HIS A 18 11.93 0.08 -0.48
N PHE A 19 10.69 0.05 0.02
CA PHE A 19 9.68 -0.88 -0.47
C PHE A 19 9.13 -0.50 -1.84
N VAL A 20 8.92 0.79 -2.11
CA VAL A 20 8.55 1.26 -3.47
C VAL A 20 9.66 0.93 -4.47
N HIS A 21 10.93 1.11 -4.08
CA HIS A 21 12.05 0.68 -4.91
C HIS A 21 12.01 -0.83 -5.18
N TYR A 22 11.79 -1.65 -4.15
CA TYR A 22 11.61 -3.10 -4.30
C TYR A 22 10.49 -3.47 -5.28
N LEU A 23 9.30 -2.87 -5.12
CA LEU A 23 8.16 -3.13 -6.02
C LEU A 23 8.51 -2.82 -7.48
N THR A 24 9.21 -1.71 -7.71
CA THR A 24 9.47 -1.21 -9.06
C THR A 24 10.63 -1.94 -9.75
N ASP A 25 11.74 -2.12 -9.05
CA ASP A 25 12.98 -2.62 -9.65
C ASP A 25 13.08 -4.15 -9.58
N TYR A 26 12.34 -4.82 -8.69
CA TYR A 26 12.36 -6.29 -8.54
C TYR A 26 11.02 -6.97 -8.83
N LYS A 27 9.88 -6.36 -8.48
CA LYS A 27 8.55 -6.93 -8.76
C LYS A 27 7.89 -6.39 -10.03
N GLY A 28 8.55 -5.44 -10.73
CA GLY A 28 8.13 -4.93 -12.03
C GLY A 28 6.94 -3.97 -12.01
N TYR A 29 6.63 -3.36 -10.86
CA TYR A 29 5.50 -2.43 -10.73
C TYR A 29 5.82 -1.12 -11.46
N PRO A 30 4.97 -0.64 -12.40
CA PRO A 30 5.26 0.57 -13.14
C PRO A 30 5.24 1.82 -12.25
N LYS A 31 6.36 2.55 -12.18
CA LYS A 31 6.48 3.81 -11.40
C LYS A 31 5.38 4.83 -11.74
N GLY A 32 4.97 4.91 -13.01
CA GLY A 32 3.92 5.83 -13.47
C GLY A 32 2.51 5.48 -12.98
N LEU A 33 2.30 4.25 -12.47
CA LEU A 33 1.02 3.80 -11.92
C LEU A 33 1.00 3.80 -10.38
N LEU A 34 2.15 4.03 -9.74
CA LEU A 34 2.26 4.15 -8.29
C LEU A 34 2.14 5.62 -7.88
N ALA A 35 1.11 5.92 -7.10
CA ALA A 35 0.94 7.23 -6.49
C ALA A 35 1.19 7.14 -4.99
N ASN A 36 1.81 8.17 -4.42
CA ASN A 36 2.10 8.23 -2.98
C ASN A 36 1.28 9.33 -2.31
N GLU A 37 1.03 9.18 -1.01
CA GLU A 37 0.33 10.15 -0.15
C GLU A 37 -1.08 10.52 -0.67
N ILE A 38 -1.86 9.52 -1.06
CA ILE A 38 -3.21 9.72 -1.58
C ILE A 38 -4.16 10.07 -0.44
N GLN A 39 -4.79 11.24 -0.54
CA GLN A 39 -5.82 11.67 0.41
C GLN A 39 -7.17 11.01 0.07
N LEU A 40 -7.78 10.37 1.06
CA LEU A 40 -9.09 9.73 0.99
C LEU A 40 -10.06 10.46 1.92
N ASP A 41 -11.30 10.65 1.47
CA ASP A 41 -12.38 11.09 2.34
C ASP A 41 -13.15 9.87 2.84
N LEU A 42 -13.08 9.62 4.14
CA LEU A 42 -13.79 8.56 4.83
C LEU A 42 -14.81 9.18 5.77
N ASN A 43 -16.08 9.21 5.35
CA ASN A 43 -17.21 9.73 6.13
C ASN A 43 -16.94 11.14 6.70
N GLY A 44 -16.38 12.04 5.89
CA GLY A 44 -16.02 13.40 6.30
C GLY A 44 -14.68 13.52 7.02
N THR A 45 -13.99 12.39 7.27
CA THR A 45 -12.63 12.38 7.83
C THR A 45 -11.61 12.16 6.72
N LYS A 46 -10.75 13.16 6.51
CA LYS A 46 -9.61 13.05 5.61
C LYS A 46 -8.56 12.09 6.18
N LYS A 47 -8.32 11.00 5.47
CA LYS A 47 -7.23 10.05 5.74
C LYS A 47 -6.24 10.06 4.59
N ARG A 48 -5.04 9.52 4.84
CA ARG A 48 -4.00 9.36 3.83
C ARG A 48 -3.69 7.88 3.71
N CYS A 49 -3.55 7.44 2.47
CA CYS A 49 -3.00 6.16 2.11
C CYS A 49 -1.59 6.39 1.55
N ASP A 50 -0.63 5.59 1.99
CA ASP A 50 0.77 5.87 1.70
C ASP A 50 1.13 5.62 0.24
N THR A 51 0.74 4.48 -0.32
CA THR A 51 0.93 4.17 -1.74
C THR A 51 -0.29 3.48 -2.32
N VAL A 52 -0.69 3.89 -3.52
CA VAL A 52 -1.75 3.25 -4.32
C VAL A 52 -1.17 2.88 -5.68
N LEU A 53 -1.41 1.65 -6.14
CA LEU A 53 -1.20 1.24 -7.52
C LEU A 53 -2.52 1.39 -8.27
N TYR A 54 -2.47 2.09 -9.40
CA TYR A 54 -3.59 2.24 -10.32
C TYR A 54 -3.48 1.33 -11.54
N ASN A 55 -4.63 0.95 -12.08
CA ASN A 55 -4.75 0.44 -13.43
C ASN A 55 -4.63 1.59 -14.45
N LYS A 56 -4.49 1.22 -15.73
CA LYS A 56 -4.45 2.20 -16.83
C LYS A 56 -5.74 3.01 -16.98
N ASP A 57 -6.86 2.50 -16.46
CA ASP A 57 -8.16 3.18 -16.41
C ASP A 57 -8.35 4.04 -15.16
N LEU A 58 -7.30 4.20 -14.35
CA LEU A 58 -7.28 4.95 -13.08
C LEU A 58 -8.10 4.31 -11.95
N SER A 59 -8.59 3.08 -12.10
CA SER A 59 -9.11 2.30 -10.97
C SER A 59 -7.97 1.88 -10.05
N ALA A 60 -8.19 1.92 -8.73
CA ALA A 60 -7.18 1.48 -7.77
C ALA A 60 -7.15 -0.05 -7.73
N LYS A 61 -5.96 -0.65 -7.84
CA LYS A 61 -5.76 -2.11 -7.88
C LYS A 61 -5.14 -2.66 -6.60
N LEU A 62 -4.26 -1.88 -5.99
CA LEU A 62 -3.53 -2.29 -4.79
C LEU A 62 -3.22 -1.08 -3.92
N ILE A 63 -3.32 -1.24 -2.59
CA ILE A 63 -2.84 -0.23 -1.64
C ILE A 63 -1.75 -0.81 -0.74
N VAL A 64 -0.78 0.04 -0.39
CA VAL A 64 0.31 -0.28 0.52
C VAL A 64 0.30 0.70 1.69
N GLU A 65 0.39 0.16 2.90
CA GLU A 65 0.58 0.92 4.14
C GLU A 65 1.93 0.57 4.75
N TYR A 66 2.64 1.59 5.23
CA TYR A 66 3.94 1.41 5.85
C TYR A 66 3.88 1.69 7.35
N LYS A 67 4.77 1.03 8.09
CA LYS A 67 5.03 1.30 9.50
C LYS A 67 6.53 1.39 9.73
N ALA A 68 6.92 2.01 10.84
CA ALA A 68 8.32 2.01 11.27
C ALA A 68 8.81 0.58 11.57
N PRO A 69 10.11 0.26 11.40
CA PRO A 69 10.63 -1.11 11.56
C PRO A 69 10.39 -1.78 12.91
N HIS A 70 10.30 -0.99 13.99
CA HIS A 70 10.06 -1.47 15.34
C HIS A 70 8.57 -1.71 15.65
N ILE A 71 7.67 -1.35 14.73
CA ILE A 71 6.23 -1.55 14.89
C ILE A 71 5.87 -2.92 14.34
N GLU A 72 5.32 -3.77 15.20
CA GLU A 72 4.79 -5.07 14.82
C GLU A 72 3.55 -4.91 13.94
N ILE A 73 3.47 -5.70 12.87
CA ILE A 73 2.30 -5.72 11.99
C ILE A 73 1.26 -6.63 12.62
N THR A 74 0.27 -6.03 13.29
CA THR A 74 -0.81 -6.73 13.96
C THR A 74 -2.12 -6.66 13.16
N GLN A 75 -3.13 -7.44 13.56
CA GLN A 75 -4.47 -7.36 12.98
C GLN A 75 -5.03 -5.93 12.99
N THR A 76 -4.74 -5.12 14.01
CA THR A 76 -5.19 -3.73 14.09
C THR A 76 -4.64 -2.86 12.95
N VAL A 77 -3.43 -3.17 12.45
CA VAL A 77 -2.86 -2.50 11.28
C VAL A 77 -3.62 -2.89 10.02
N PHE A 78 -4.01 -4.15 9.88
CA PHE A 78 -4.88 -4.61 8.79
C PHE A 78 -6.27 -3.98 8.85
N ASP A 79 -6.85 -3.84 10.04
CA ASP A 79 -8.14 -3.20 10.22
C ASP A 79 -8.08 -1.72 9.80
N GLN A 80 -6.93 -1.06 9.99
CA GLN A 80 -6.71 0.31 9.52
C GLN A 80 -6.74 0.40 8.00
N ILE A 81 -5.92 -0.39 7.30
CA ILE A 81 -5.83 -0.33 5.83
C ILE A 81 -7.13 -0.83 5.16
N THR A 82 -7.84 -1.77 5.79
CA THR A 82 -9.15 -2.24 5.32
C THR A 82 -10.20 -1.13 5.31
N ARG A 83 -10.11 -0.12 6.19
CA ARG A 83 -11.01 1.05 6.15
C ARG A 83 -10.78 1.91 4.91
N TYR A 84 -9.53 2.09 4.47
CA TYR A 84 -9.23 2.79 3.22
C TYR A 84 -9.82 2.03 2.03
N ASN A 85 -9.72 0.71 2.09
CA ASN A 85 -10.25 -0.17 1.07
C ASN A 85 -11.78 -0.12 0.92
N MET A 86 -12.52 0.34 1.92
CA MET A 86 -13.98 0.57 1.78
C MET A 86 -14.32 1.60 0.70
N VAL A 87 -13.41 2.55 0.44
CA VAL A 87 -13.59 3.60 -0.58
C VAL A 87 -12.97 3.18 -1.91
N LEU A 88 -11.72 2.73 -1.89
CA LEU A 88 -10.97 2.44 -3.11
C LEU A 88 -11.34 1.10 -3.77
N LYS A 89 -11.84 0.14 -2.98
CA LYS A 89 -12.22 -1.20 -3.40
C LYS A 89 -11.16 -1.91 -4.25
N VAL A 90 -9.95 -2.02 -3.71
CA VAL A 90 -8.81 -2.64 -4.39
C VAL A 90 -8.80 -4.15 -4.24
N ASP A 91 -8.13 -4.83 -5.18
CA ASP A 91 -8.03 -6.30 -5.15
C ASP A 91 -7.01 -6.78 -4.10
N TYR A 92 -5.96 -5.98 -3.85
CA TYR A 92 -4.85 -6.37 -2.99
C TYR A 92 -4.49 -5.30 -1.93
N LEU A 93 -4.16 -5.76 -0.72
CA LEU A 93 -3.58 -4.95 0.34
C LEU A 93 -2.17 -5.42 0.65
N ILE A 94 -1.27 -4.48 0.89
CA ILE A 94 0.06 -4.77 1.42
C ILE A 94 0.30 -3.94 2.67
N VAL A 95 0.87 -4.56 3.69
CA VAL A 95 1.41 -3.87 4.86
C VAL A 95 2.87 -4.25 5.03
N SER A 96 3.72 -3.24 5.27
CA SER A 96 5.14 -3.47 5.49
C SER A 96 5.72 -2.59 6.61
N ASN A 97 6.62 -3.15 7.41
CA ASN A 97 7.50 -2.42 8.30
C ASN A 97 8.97 -2.51 7.87
N GLY A 98 9.24 -2.96 6.65
CA GLY A 98 10.58 -3.13 6.09
C GLY A 98 11.33 -4.40 6.53
N LEU A 99 10.87 -5.07 7.59
CA LEU A 99 11.41 -6.37 8.03
C LEU A 99 10.46 -7.50 7.67
N ASN A 100 9.17 -7.27 7.87
CA ASN A 100 8.08 -8.16 7.52
C ASN A 100 7.17 -7.47 6.50
N HIS A 101 6.65 -8.28 5.60
CA HIS A 101 5.74 -7.86 4.55
C HIS A 101 4.59 -8.84 4.49
N TYR A 102 3.38 -8.33 4.45
CA TYR A 102 2.19 -9.14 4.30
C TYR A 102 1.40 -8.62 3.12
N CYS A 103 0.99 -9.52 2.25
CA CYS A 103 0.09 -9.23 1.15
C CYS A 103 -1.17 -10.06 1.32
N CYS A 104 -2.33 -9.47 1.09
CA CYS A 104 -3.57 -10.22 1.00
C CYS A 104 -4.41 -9.82 -0.21
N HIS A 105 -5.09 -10.81 -0.78
CA HIS A 105 -6.11 -10.63 -1.80
C HIS A 105 -7.48 -10.57 -1.12
N ILE A 106 -8.31 -9.63 -1.54
CA ILE A 106 -9.62 -9.40 -0.94
C ILE A 106 -10.70 -10.12 -1.76
N ASP A 107 -11.49 -10.94 -1.10
CA ASP A 107 -12.69 -11.53 -1.69
C ASP A 107 -13.91 -10.75 -1.22
N TYR A 108 -14.44 -9.89 -2.09
CA TYR A 108 -15.63 -9.10 -1.80
C TYR A 108 -16.93 -9.91 -1.80
N ASN A 109 -16.96 -11.08 -2.45
CA ASN A 109 -18.15 -11.93 -2.47
C ASN A 109 -18.36 -12.59 -1.11
N THR A 110 -17.28 -13.09 -0.51
CA THR A 110 -17.31 -13.73 0.81
C THR A 110 -17.00 -12.77 1.96
N LYS A 111 -16.53 -11.55 1.67
CA LYS A 111 -16.03 -10.56 2.64
C LYS A 111 -14.85 -11.09 3.47
N THR A 112 -14.01 -11.92 2.85
CA THR A 112 -12.79 -12.45 3.47
C THR A 112 -11.55 -11.90 2.77
N TYR A 113 -10.37 -12.18 3.32
CA TYR A 113 -9.10 -11.95 2.65
C TYR A 113 -8.23 -13.20 2.75
N LEU A 114 -7.42 -13.42 1.72
CA LEU A 114 -6.46 -14.52 1.65
C LEU A 114 -5.06 -13.94 1.74
N PHE A 115 -4.27 -14.38 2.73
CA PHE A 115 -2.85 -14.05 2.77
C PHE A 115 -2.11 -14.75 1.64
N LEU A 116 -1.32 -13.97 0.90
CA LEU A 116 -0.41 -14.51 -0.10
C LEU A 116 0.93 -14.82 0.57
N PRO A 117 1.61 -15.92 0.16
CA PRO A 117 2.90 -16.29 0.71
C PRO A 117 4.00 -15.28 0.36
N GLU A 118 3.83 -14.55 -0.75
CA GLU A 118 4.72 -13.49 -1.17
C GLU A 118 3.96 -12.36 -1.87
N ILE A 119 4.66 -11.25 -2.12
CA ILE A 119 4.16 -10.16 -2.94
C ILE A 119 4.25 -10.61 -4.41
N PRO A 120 3.14 -10.64 -5.16
CA PRO A 120 3.15 -11.08 -6.55
C PRO A 120 3.96 -10.12 -7.44
N HIS A 121 4.44 -10.61 -8.59
CA HIS A 121 4.93 -9.72 -9.63
C HIS A 121 3.77 -8.96 -10.28
N TYR A 122 4.05 -7.78 -10.83
CA TYR A 122 3.02 -6.97 -11.51
C TYR A 122 2.32 -7.73 -12.66
N SER A 123 3.02 -8.67 -13.31
CA SER A 123 2.45 -9.52 -14.36
C SER A 123 1.45 -10.57 -13.86
N GLU A 124 1.42 -10.82 -12.55
CA GLU A 124 0.57 -11.82 -11.89
C GLU A 124 -0.64 -11.18 -11.19
N LEU A 125 -0.70 -9.84 -11.18
CA LEU A 125 -1.80 -9.05 -10.64
C LEU A 125 -2.96 -8.96 -11.62
#